data_AF-A0A392M178-F1
#
_entry.id   AF-A0A392M178-F1
#
_cell.length_a   1.000
_cell.length_b   1.000
_cell.length_c   1.000
_cell.angle_alpha   90.00
_cell.angle_beta   90.00
_cell.angle_gamma   90.00
#
_symmetry.space_group_name_H-M   'P 1'
#
loop_
_entity.id
_entity.type
_entity.pdbx_description
1 polymer ?
#
loop_
_entity_poly.entity_id
_entity_poly.type
_entity_poly.pdbx_seq_one_letter_code
_entity_poly.pdbx_strand_id
1 'polypeptide(L)'
;MGAGDNVTAPKHKQKPLSRVPHTKPPFTIGQLKKSIPPHCFERSILLSFSYVVYDLSIAFLLYISTTYFHFLPHPFPFILWPIYWILQGCILTGVWVIAHECGHHAFSNYQWLDDLVGFILHT
;
A
#
# COMPACT_ATOMS: atom_id res chain seq x y z
N MET A 1 33.73 -29.22 60.36
CA MET A 1 34.38 -29.52 59.07
C MET A 1 33.44 -30.44 58.30
N GLY A 2 32.74 -29.91 57.30
CA GLY A 2 31.80 -30.62 56.44
C GLY A 2 31.82 -29.92 55.09
N ALA A 3 32.07 -30.71 54.04
CA ALA A 3 32.54 -30.29 52.73
C ALA A 3 31.56 -29.39 51.97
N GLY A 4 32.13 -28.45 51.20
CA GLY A 4 31.41 -27.59 50.29
C GLY A 4 31.17 -28.27 48.95
N ASP A 5 29.90 -28.34 48.55
CA ASP A 5 29.50 -28.63 47.18
C ASP A 5 29.23 -27.30 46.46
N ASN A 6 30.13 -26.95 45.55
CA ASN A 6 29.96 -25.86 44.60
C ASN A 6 28.93 -26.26 43.55
N VAL A 7 27.66 -25.93 43.77
CA VAL A 7 26.61 -26.06 42.75
C VAL A 7 26.66 -24.83 41.85
N THR A 8 27.24 -25.03 40.67
CA THR A 8 27.21 -24.13 39.51
C THR A 8 25.81 -23.57 39.25
N ALA A 9 25.69 -22.24 39.20
CA ALA A 9 24.45 -21.54 38.87
C ALA A 9 23.98 -21.89 37.43
N PRO A 10 22.67 -22.10 37.19
CA PRO A 10 22.17 -22.38 35.85
C PRO A 10 22.25 -21.12 34.99
N LYS A 11 23.02 -21.19 33.90
CA LYS A 11 23.00 -20.18 32.83
C LYS A 11 21.59 -20.07 32.28
N HIS A 12 20.96 -18.91 32.46
CA HIS A 12 19.64 -18.58 31.96
C HIS A 12 19.65 -18.63 30.42
N LYS A 13 19.14 -19.73 29.85
CA LYS A 13 18.92 -19.86 28.39
C LYS A 13 17.86 -18.84 27.98
N GLN A 14 18.28 -17.72 27.39
CA GLN A 14 17.34 -16.79 26.74
C GLN A 14 16.63 -17.55 25.61
N LYS A 15 15.31 -17.70 25.71
CA LYS A 15 14.49 -18.30 24.66
C LYS A 15 14.53 -17.37 23.44
N PRO A 16 14.98 -17.84 22.26
CA PRO A 16 15.04 -17.01 21.08
C PRO A 16 13.61 -16.74 20.59
N LEU A 17 13.30 -15.46 20.39
CA LEU A 17 12.10 -14.91 19.75
C LEU A 17 10.79 -15.14 20.52
N SER A 18 10.49 -14.20 21.43
CA SER A 18 9.13 -13.97 21.90
C SER A 18 8.25 -13.65 20.68
N ARG A 19 7.44 -14.63 20.25
CA ARG A 19 6.43 -14.48 19.20
C ARG A 19 5.54 -13.29 19.52
N VAL A 20 5.09 -12.58 18.49
CA VAL A 20 4.15 -11.46 18.58
C VAL A 20 3.02 -11.74 19.60
N PRO A 21 2.54 -10.72 20.33
CA PRO A 21 1.48 -10.89 21.32
C PRO A 21 0.29 -11.63 20.70
N HIS A 22 -0.08 -12.78 21.28
CA HIS A 22 -1.18 -13.63 20.82
C HIS A 22 -2.44 -13.45 21.68
N THR A 23 -2.33 -12.72 22.79
CA THR A 23 -3.45 -12.41 23.67
C THR A 23 -4.27 -11.26 23.10
N LYS A 24 -5.58 -11.30 23.34
CA LYS A 24 -6.47 -10.21 22.94
C LYS A 24 -6.02 -8.92 23.64
N PRO A 25 -5.85 -7.80 22.91
CA PRO A 25 -5.45 -6.54 23.51
C PRO A 25 -6.48 -6.07 24.54
N PRO A 26 -6.06 -5.31 25.57
CA PRO A 26 -6.93 -4.84 26.65
C PRO A 26 -7.87 -3.68 26.24
N PHE A 27 -8.04 -3.43 24.94
CA PHE A 27 -8.87 -2.37 24.38
C PHE A 27 -9.80 -2.91 23.30
N THR A 28 -10.92 -2.21 23.10
CA THR A 28 -11.91 -2.54 22.05
C THR A 28 -11.62 -1.78 20.75
N ILE A 29 -12.14 -2.28 19.62
CA ILE A 29 -12.07 -1.59 18.32
C ILE A 29 -12.74 -0.19 18.43
N GLY A 30 -13.82 -0.07 19.21
CA GLY A 30 -14.50 1.20 19.44
C GLY A 30 -13.63 2.22 20.18
N GLN A 31 -12.83 1.80 21.17
CA GLN A 31 -11.86 2.66 21.83
C GLN A 31 -10.78 3.13 20.86
N LEU A 32 -10.28 2.23 20.00
CA LEU A 32 -9.29 2.58 18.99
C LEU A 32 -9.83 3.61 17.98
N LYS A 33 -11.05 3.41 17.47
CA LYS A 33 -11.71 4.36 16.55
C LYS A 33 -11.93 5.73 17.19
N LYS A 34 -12.30 5.78 18.48
CA LYS A 34 -12.48 7.05 19.22
C LYS A 34 -11.18 7.84 19.43
N SER A 35 -10.03 7.16 19.41
CA SER A 35 -8.71 7.81 19.49
C SER A 35 -8.27 8.45 18.17
N ILE A 36 -8.93 8.12 17.05
CA ILE A 36 -8.64 8.67 15.74
C ILE A 36 -9.48 9.95 15.55
N PRO A 37 -8.89 11.07 15.06
CA PRO A 37 -9.63 12.28 14.79
C PRO A 37 -10.82 12.04 13.82
N PRO A 38 -11.98 12.69 14.05
CA PRO A 38 -13.18 12.43 13.25
C PRO A 38 -13.02 12.77 11.76
N HIS A 39 -12.23 13.79 11.43
CA HIS A 39 -11.96 14.18 10.03
C HIS A 39 -11.19 13.09 9.25
N CYS A 40 -10.51 12.15 9.92
CA CYS A 40 -9.86 11.01 9.24
C CYS A 40 -10.87 9.99 8.69
N PHE A 41 -12.15 10.06 9.12
CA PHE A 41 -13.23 9.22 8.59
C PHE A 41 -14.02 9.92 7.47
N GLU A 42 -13.73 11.19 7.19
CA GLU A 42 -14.38 11.94 6.12
C GLU A 42 -13.67 11.69 4.80
N ARG A 43 -14.37 11.02 3.87
CA ARG A 43 -13.88 10.81 2.51
C ARG A 43 -14.15 12.04 1.66
N SER A 44 -13.11 12.62 1.08
CA SER A 44 -13.21 13.74 0.16
C SER A 44 -13.21 13.25 -1.29
N ILE A 45 -14.35 13.35 -1.95
CA ILE A 45 -14.54 12.93 -3.35
C ILE A 45 -13.59 13.68 -4.27
N LEU A 46 -13.46 15.00 -4.08
CA LEU A 46 -12.59 15.84 -4.91
C LEU A 46 -11.13 15.39 -4.81
N LEU A 47 -10.68 15.07 -3.60
CA LEU A 47 -9.33 14.58 -3.39
C LEU A 47 -9.15 13.20 -4.03
N SER A 48 -10.07 12.27 -3.80
CA SER A 48 -10.04 10.93 -4.41
C SER A 48 -9.97 10.98 -5.93
N PHE A 49 -10.83 11.80 -6.58
CA PHE A 49 -10.79 11.97 -8.03
C PHE A 49 -9.55 12.71 -8.53
N SER A 50 -8.99 13.64 -7.75
CA SER A 50 -7.75 14.33 -8.13
C SER A 50 -6.58 13.34 -8.30
N TYR A 51 -6.50 12.33 -7.44
CA TYR A 51 -5.50 11.26 -7.56
C TYR A 51 -5.75 10.38 -8.77
N VAL A 52 -7.01 10.00 -9.06
CA VAL A 52 -7.35 9.24 -10.26
C VAL A 52 -6.93 9.99 -11.53
N VAL A 53 -7.28 11.28 -11.62
CA VAL A 53 -6.91 12.11 -12.79
C VAL A 53 -5.40 12.26 -12.89
N TYR A 54 -4.70 12.44 -11.77
CA TYR A 54 -3.24 12.55 -11.73
C TYR A 54 -2.58 11.27 -12.27
N ASP A 55 -2.97 10.10 -11.77
CA ASP A 55 -2.41 8.82 -12.20
C ASP A 55 -2.69 8.53 -13.67
N LEU A 56 -3.93 8.78 -14.14
CA LEU A 56 -4.29 8.63 -15.55
C LEU A 56 -3.53 9.60 -16.45
N SER A 57 -3.29 10.83 -15.99
CA SER A 57 -2.50 11.83 -16.72
C SER A 57 -1.04 11.37 -16.87
N ILE A 58 -0.42 10.86 -15.81
CA ILE A 58 0.94 10.32 -15.88
C ILE A 58 0.99 9.10 -16.78
N ALA A 59 0.06 8.16 -16.62
CA ALA A 59 -0.01 6.96 -17.46
C ALA A 59 -0.14 7.32 -18.94
N PHE A 60 -0.92 8.35 -19.26
CA PHE A 60 -1.08 8.87 -20.62
C PHE A 60 0.21 9.52 -21.13
N LEU A 61 0.86 10.38 -20.34
CA LEU A 61 2.12 11.03 -20.74
C LEU A 61 3.26 10.02 -20.97
N LEU A 62 3.37 9.00 -20.11
CA LEU A 62 4.33 7.92 -20.28
C LEU A 62 4.02 7.12 -21.55
N TYR A 63 2.76 6.83 -21.83
CA TYR A 63 2.35 6.17 -23.07
C TYR A 63 2.73 7.00 -24.31
N ILE A 64 2.43 8.30 -24.33
CA ILE A 64 2.83 9.19 -25.43
C ILE A 64 4.35 9.24 -25.57
N SER A 65 5.10 9.19 -24.47
CA SER A 65 6.58 9.18 -24.52
C SER A 65 7.12 7.99 -25.34
N THR A 66 6.43 6.84 -25.33
CA THR A 66 6.86 5.65 -26.10
C THR A 66 6.85 5.89 -27.61
N THR A 67 6.02 6.81 -28.13
CA THR A 67 5.99 7.12 -29.57
C THR A 67 7.26 7.80 -30.04
N TYR A 68 8.08 8.34 -29.13
CA TYR A 68 9.34 9.00 -29.47
C TYR A 68 10.56 8.09 -29.32
N PHE A 69 10.42 6.91 -28.68
CA PHE A 69 11.56 6.05 -28.37
C PHE A 69 12.32 5.62 -29.62
N HIS A 70 11.63 5.38 -30.73
CA HIS A 70 12.24 4.95 -31.99
C HIS A 70 13.06 6.04 -32.72
N PHE A 71 12.88 7.32 -32.39
CA PHE A 71 13.67 8.41 -32.99
C PHE A 71 15.04 8.57 -32.31
N LEU A 72 15.25 7.95 -31.16
CA LEU A 72 16.50 8.04 -30.42
C LEU A 72 17.56 7.12 -31.03
N PRO A 73 18.84 7.55 -31.06
CA PRO A 73 19.92 6.72 -31.55
C PRO A 73 20.12 5.49 -30.64
N HIS A 74 20.62 4.41 -31.21
CA HIS A 74 21.02 3.24 -30.44
C HIS A 74 22.15 3.63 -29.45
N PRO A 75 22.12 3.20 -28.17
CA PRO A 75 21.30 2.15 -27.55
C PRO A 75 20.10 2.61 -26.72
N PHE A 76 19.77 3.90 -26.71
CA PHE A 76 18.77 4.47 -25.81
C PHE A 76 17.40 3.77 -25.81
N PRO A 77 16.83 3.36 -26.96
CA PRO A 77 15.52 2.69 -26.97
C PRO A 77 15.49 1.42 -26.11
N PHE A 78 16.58 0.63 -26.10
CA PHE A 78 16.66 -0.63 -25.34
C PHE A 78 16.69 -0.41 -23.84
N ILE A 79 17.17 0.75 -23.38
CA ILE A 79 17.22 1.13 -21.96
C ILE A 79 15.88 1.73 -21.54
N LEU A 80 15.26 2.53 -22.41
CA LEU A 80 14.01 3.22 -22.11
C LEU A 80 12.81 2.28 -21.99
N TRP A 81 12.80 1.14 -22.71
CA TRP A 81 11.72 0.16 -22.62
C TRP A 81 11.54 -0.45 -21.21
N PRO A 82 12.59 -1.02 -20.57
CA PRO A 82 12.49 -1.50 -19.20
C PRO A 82 12.11 -0.41 -18.19
N ILE A 83 12.65 0.80 -18.36
CA ILE A 83 12.31 1.95 -17.50
C ILE A 83 10.82 2.27 -17.63
N TYR A 84 10.31 2.36 -18.87
CA TYR A 84 8.90 2.57 -19.14
C TYR A 84 8.03 1.48 -18.52
N TRP A 85 8.37 0.20 -18.67
CA TRP A 85 7.59 -0.89 -18.08
C TRP A 85 7.49 -0.78 -16.56
N ILE A 86 8.60 -0.47 -15.89
CA ILE A 86 8.60 -0.29 -14.44
C ILE A 86 7.72 0.90 -14.06
N LEU A 87 7.94 2.07 -14.67
CA LEU A 87 7.19 3.28 -14.34
C LEU A 87 5.70 3.14 -14.66
N GLN A 88 5.36 2.72 -15.87
CA GLN A 88 3.98 2.52 -16.30
C GLN A 88 3.29 1.46 -15.44
N GLY A 89 3.97 0.34 -15.17
CA GLY A 89 3.45 -0.72 -14.32
C GLY A 89 3.14 -0.23 -12.91
N CYS A 90 4.03 0.56 -12.31
CA CYS A 90 3.79 1.16 -10.99
C CYS A 90 2.58 2.09 -10.98
N ILE A 91 2.45 2.98 -11.97
CA ILE A 91 1.31 3.93 -12.05
C ILE A 91 -0.01 3.19 -12.27
N LEU A 92 -0.05 2.25 -13.22
CA LEU A 92 -1.27 1.47 -13.48
C LEU A 92 -1.64 0.56 -12.30
N THR A 93 -0.66 0.07 -11.54
CA THR A 93 -0.93 -0.64 -10.28
C THR A 93 -1.58 0.30 -9.25
N GLY A 94 -1.19 1.57 -9.20
CA GLY A 94 -1.84 2.59 -8.38
C GLY A 94 -3.33 2.75 -8.74
N VAL A 95 -3.64 2.90 -10.03
CA VAL A 95 -5.02 2.98 -10.54
C VAL A 95 -5.82 1.72 -10.16
N TRP A 96 -5.22 0.54 -10.33
CA TRP A 96 -5.83 -0.73 -9.93
C TRP A 96 -6.12 -0.81 -8.42
N VAL A 97 -5.20 -0.32 -7.57
CA VAL A 97 -5.42 -0.25 -6.12
C VAL A 97 -6.60 0.66 -5.81
N ILE A 98 -6.68 1.86 -6.41
CA ILE A 98 -7.81 2.77 -6.20
C ILE A 98 -9.14 2.09 -6.57
N ALA A 99 -9.17 1.41 -7.72
CA ALA A 99 -10.34 0.67 -8.17
C ALA A 99 -10.70 -0.47 -7.21
N HIS A 100 -9.71 -1.17 -6.64
CA HIS A 100 -9.92 -2.23 -5.63
C HIS A 100 -10.52 -1.66 -4.34
N GLU A 101 -10.04 -0.51 -3.89
CA GLU A 101 -10.57 0.18 -2.72
C GLU A 101 -12.00 0.71 -2.92
N CYS A 102 -12.41 0.98 -4.16
CA CYS A 102 -13.82 1.25 -4.48
C CYS A 102 -14.71 0.03 -4.15
N GLY A 103 -14.25 -1.19 -4.39
CA GLY A 103 -14.95 -2.42 -4.02
C GLY A 103 -15.12 -2.63 -2.51
N HIS A 104 -14.30 -1.95 -1.70
CA HIS A 104 -14.42 -1.93 -0.23
C HIS A 104 -15.19 -0.70 0.29
N HIS A 105 -15.77 0.10 -0.61
CA HIS A 105 -16.47 1.36 -0.29
C HIS A 105 -15.60 2.33 0.52
N ALA A 106 -14.32 2.39 0.18
CA ALA A 106 -13.35 3.27 0.81
C ALA A 106 -13.11 4.57 0.03
N PHE A 107 -13.56 4.66 -1.23
CA PHE A 107 -13.26 5.76 -2.13
C PHE A 107 -14.13 7.00 -1.88
N SER A 108 -15.43 6.82 -1.65
CA SER A 108 -16.36 7.90 -1.33
C SER A 108 -17.38 7.50 -0.26
N ASN A 109 -18.22 8.45 0.16
CA ASN A 109 -19.34 8.16 1.05
C ASN A 109 -20.59 7.64 0.29
N TYR A 110 -20.52 7.52 -1.03
CA TYR A 110 -21.63 7.08 -1.89
C TYR A 110 -21.29 5.73 -2.53
N GLN A 111 -21.95 4.67 -2.07
CA GLN A 111 -21.68 3.31 -2.56
C GLN A 111 -21.85 3.17 -4.08
N TRP A 112 -22.91 3.75 -4.64
CA TRP A 112 -23.16 3.69 -6.09
C TRP A 112 -22.04 4.33 -6.93
N LEU A 113 -21.39 5.36 -6.38
CA LEU A 113 -20.29 6.06 -7.05
C LEU A 113 -19.04 5.19 -7.03
N ASP A 114 -18.77 4.55 -5.90
CA ASP A 114 -17.67 3.59 -5.76
C ASP A 114 -17.88 2.39 -6.68
N ASP A 115 -19.10 1.86 -6.77
CA ASP A 115 -19.44 0.75 -7.68
C ASP A 115 -19.20 1.14 -9.16
N LEU A 116 -19.63 2.34 -9.56
CA LEU A 116 -19.44 2.86 -10.92
C LEU A 116 -17.97 3.08 -11.25
N VAL A 117 -17.24 3.78 -10.38
CA VAL A 117 -15.81 4.09 -10.60
C VAL A 117 -14.98 2.81 -10.57
N GLY A 118 -15.24 1.92 -9.61
CA GLY A 118 -14.62 0.61 -9.51
C GLY A 118 -14.84 -0.22 -10.78
N PHE A 119 -16.08 -0.26 -11.29
CA PHE A 119 -16.39 -0.97 -12.53
C PHE A 119 -15.65 -0.39 -13.74
N ILE A 120 -15.64 0.94 -13.91
CA ILE A 120 -14.97 1.61 -15.04
C ILE A 120 -13.45 1.41 -14.99
N LEU A 121 -12.84 1.43 -13.81
CA LEU A 121 -11.38 1.34 -13.68
C LEU A 121 -10.85 -0.11 -13.63
N HIS A 122 -11.69 -1.11 -13.30
CA HIS A 122 -11.30 -2.54 -13.29
C HIS A 122 -11.67 -3.31 -14.56
N THR A 123 -12.51 -2.78 -15.44
CA THR A 123 -12.95 -3.44 -16.69
C THR A 123 -12.17 -2.93 -17.89
#